data_AF-A0A7V0UA79-F1
#
_entry.id   AF-A0A7V0UA79-F1
#
_cell.length_a   1.000
_cell.length_b   1.000
_cell.length_c   1.000
_cell.angle_alpha   90.00
_cell.angle_beta   90.00
_cell.angle_gamma   90.00
#
_symmetry.space_group_name_H-M   'P 1'
#
loop_
_entity.id
_entity.type
_entity.pdbx_description
1 polymer ?
#
loop_
_entity_poly.entity_id
_entity_poly.type
_entity_poly.pdbx_seq_one_letter_code
_entity_poly.pdbx_strand_id
1 'polypeptide(L)'
;PILIFILTPMVTAMTAKKDTYKMMVIGTFVMAAPTFILTLGPGMGTLMSYLFIMTLGEAMWQPRFLQWVAEIAPKGMTGIYMGIGQFPWFLTKVVTAVYSGWFLMKYCPADTPPSAMNTETMWFIYGLIAMISPVALLLATKWMKKGFKA
;
A
#
# COMPACT_ATOMS: atom_id res chain seq x y z
N PRO A 1 8.54 8.32 -9.31
CA PRO A 1 9.19 7.45 -10.32
C PRO A 1 10.63 7.10 -9.99
N ILE A 2 11.54 8.08 -9.88
CA ILE A 2 12.99 7.84 -9.67
C ILE A 2 13.27 7.01 -8.41
N LEU A 3 12.60 7.33 -7.29
CA LEU A 3 12.74 6.58 -6.04
C LEU A 3 12.45 5.09 -6.22
N ILE A 4 11.33 4.72 -6.86
CA ILE A 4 10.97 3.32 -7.11
C ILE A 4 11.98 2.62 -8.02
N PHE A 5 12.48 3.29 -9.06
CA PHE A 5 13.50 2.74 -9.97
C PHE A 5 14.78 2.33 -9.23
N ILE A 6 15.17 3.07 -8.19
CA ILE A 6 16.37 2.77 -7.40
C ILE A 6 16.06 1.81 -6.25
N LEU A 7 14.98 2.07 -5.51
CA LEU A 7 14.63 1.34 -4.29
C LEU A 7 14.18 -0.09 -4.58
N THR A 8 13.41 -0.31 -5.65
CA THR A 8 12.88 -1.65 -5.96
C THR A 8 13.98 -2.70 -6.17
N PRO A 9 14.98 -2.50 -7.06
CA PRO A 9 16.06 -3.48 -7.21
C PRO A 9 16.91 -3.61 -5.94
N MET A 10 17.17 -2.51 -5.22
CA MET A 10 17.92 -2.51 -3.96
C MET A 10 17.23 -3.34 -2.87
N VAL A 11 15.95 -3.06 -2.61
CA VAL A 11 15.14 -3.77 -1.63
C VAL A 11 14.96 -5.23 -2.04
N THR A 12 14.76 -5.51 -3.33
CA THR A 12 14.66 -6.89 -3.85
C THR A 12 15.95 -7.65 -3.57
N ALA A 13 17.12 -7.07 -3.88
CA ALA A 13 18.42 -7.68 -3.61
C ALA A 13 18.64 -7.93 -2.11
N MET A 14 18.36 -6.94 -1.26
CA MET A 14 18.51 -7.05 0.20
C MET A 14 17.56 -8.07 0.83
N THR A 15 16.42 -8.34 0.20
CA THR A 15 15.36 -9.20 0.75
C THR A 15 15.27 -10.54 0.04
N ALA A 16 16.12 -10.82 -0.96
CA ALA A 16 16.08 -11.99 -1.85
C ALA A 16 15.90 -13.32 -1.11
N LYS A 17 16.56 -13.48 0.05
CA LYS A 17 16.56 -14.71 0.86
C LYS A 17 15.47 -14.76 1.93
N LYS A 18 14.61 -13.73 2.03
CA LYS A 18 13.54 -13.66 3.05
C LYS A 18 12.23 -14.22 2.49
N ASP A 19 11.42 -14.78 3.38
CA ASP A 19 10.07 -15.27 3.08
C ASP A 19 9.22 -14.21 2.36
N THR A 20 8.77 -14.53 1.15
CA THR A 20 8.01 -13.63 0.26
C THR A 20 6.79 -13.06 0.97
N TYR A 21 6.04 -13.92 1.67
CA TYR A 21 4.84 -13.52 2.38
C TYR A 21 5.14 -12.58 3.55
N LYS A 22 6.11 -12.91 4.41
CA LYS A 22 6.52 -12.04 5.53
C LYS A 22 6.97 -10.66 5.03
N MET A 23 7.71 -10.61 3.93
CA MET A 23 8.13 -9.34 3.33
C MET A 23 6.95 -8.53 2.78
N MET A 24 5.95 -9.18 2.20
CA MET A 24 4.72 -8.54 1.74
C MET A 24 3.95 -7.91 2.92
N VAL A 25 3.83 -8.60 4.05
CA VAL A 25 3.19 -8.06 5.26
C VAL A 25 3.95 -6.85 5.82
N ILE A 26 5.29 -6.95 5.93
CA ILE A 26 6.10 -5.84 6.43
C ILE A 26 6.02 -4.64 5.48
N GLY A 27 6.14 -4.87 4.16
CA GLY A 27 6.12 -3.80 3.17
C GLY A 27 4.77 -3.08 3.12
N THR A 28 3.66 -3.81 3.22
CA THR A 28 2.31 -3.21 3.29
C THR A 28 2.12 -2.40 4.58
N PHE A 29 2.69 -2.84 5.71
CA PHE A 29 2.69 -2.05 6.93
C PHE A 29 3.53 -0.76 6.80
N VAL A 30 4.76 -0.86 6.27
CA VAL A 30 5.65 0.29 6.03
C VAL A 30 5.04 1.27 5.03
N MET A 31 4.21 0.80 4.09
CA MET A 31 3.47 1.65 3.16
C MET A 31 2.28 2.35 3.84
N ALA A 32 1.53 1.65 4.70
CA ALA A 32 0.29 2.16 5.29
C ALA A 32 0.52 3.11 6.48
N ALA A 33 1.41 2.72 7.41
CA ALA A 33 1.71 3.47 8.62
C ALA A 33 2.08 4.96 8.42
N PRO A 34 2.90 5.37 7.43
CA PRO A 34 3.26 6.78 7.25
C PRO A 34 2.07 7.69 6.91
N THR A 35 0.89 7.14 6.56
CA THR A 35 -0.33 7.96 6.39
C THR A 35 -0.64 8.78 7.65
N PHE A 36 -0.32 8.27 8.84
CA PHE A 36 -0.49 9.02 10.09
C PHE A 36 0.44 10.23 10.23
N ILE A 37 1.52 10.33 9.45
CA ILE A 37 2.36 11.54 9.43
C ILE A 37 1.56 12.74 8.90
N LEU A 38 0.61 12.49 7.99
CA LEU A 38 -0.24 13.53 7.42
C LEU A 38 -1.28 14.07 8.41
N THR A 39 -1.47 13.42 9.58
CA THR A 39 -2.33 13.95 10.64
C THR A 39 -1.65 15.05 11.45
N LEU A 40 -0.35 15.28 11.25
CA LEU A 40 0.39 16.37 11.89
C LEU A 40 0.10 17.74 11.25
N GLY A 41 -0.71 17.77 10.20
CA GLY A 41 -1.14 18.97 9.51
C GLY A 41 -0.52 19.13 8.11
N PRO A 42 -1.07 20.08 7.33
CA PRO A 42 -0.62 20.35 5.98
C PRO A 42 0.77 20.98 6.01
N GLY A 43 1.73 20.35 5.34
CA GLY A 43 3.09 20.85 5.26
C GLY A 43 3.93 20.11 4.23
N MET A 44 4.91 20.80 3.66
CA MET A 44 5.83 20.18 2.71
C MET A 44 6.65 19.08 3.38
N GLY A 45 7.09 19.28 4.63
CA GLY A 45 7.85 18.30 5.39
C GLY A 45 7.06 17.02 5.69
N THR A 46 5.78 17.15 6.08
CA THR A 46 4.89 16.01 6.36
C THR A 46 4.61 15.23 5.08
N LEU A 47 4.31 15.93 3.98
CA LEU A 47 4.10 15.32 2.66
C LEU A 47 5.35 14.58 2.16
N MET A 48 6.52 15.21 2.21
CA MET A 48 7.76 14.60 1.72
C MET A 48 8.16 13.37 2.56
N SER A 49 7.99 13.45 3.88
CA SER A 49 8.25 12.31 4.78
C SER A 49 7.31 11.15 4.48
N TYR A 50 6.00 11.43 4.31
CA TYR A 50 5.02 10.45 3.90
C TYR A 50 5.40 9.79 2.57
N LEU A 51 5.63 10.59 1.53
CA LEU A 51 5.95 10.08 0.19
C LEU A 51 7.19 9.19 0.21
N PHE A 52 8.24 9.60 0.92
CA PHE A 52 9.48 8.82 0.99
C PHE A 52 9.26 7.46 1.67
N ILE A 53 8.63 7.42 2.85
CA ILE A 53 8.42 6.18 3.62
C ILE A 53 7.41 5.27 2.91
N MET A 54 6.32 5.84 2.38
CA MET A 54 5.33 5.10 1.59
C MET A 54 5.97 4.43 0.38
N THR A 55 6.86 5.14 -0.32
CA THR A 55 7.60 4.61 -1.49
C THR A 55 8.53 3.45 -1.09
N LEU A 56 9.16 3.50 0.08
CA LEU A 56 9.95 2.38 0.61
C LEU A 56 9.06 1.15 0.82
N GLY A 57 7.88 1.34 1.42
CA GLY A 57 6.90 0.28 1.60
C GLY A 57 6.48 -0.34 0.26
N GLU A 58 6.14 0.49 -0.72
CA GLU A 58 5.78 0.06 -2.08
C GLU A 58 6.88 -0.80 -2.72
N ALA A 59 8.13 -0.35 -2.66
CA ALA A 59 9.29 -1.09 -3.16
C ALA A 59 9.50 -2.44 -2.44
N MET A 60 9.02 -2.59 -1.20
CA MET A 60 9.11 -3.84 -0.43
C MET A 60 8.02 -4.85 -0.80
N TRP A 61 6.76 -4.42 -0.91
CA TRP A 61 5.65 -5.37 -1.06
C TRP A 61 5.28 -5.65 -2.52
N GLN A 62 5.33 -4.66 -3.42
CA GLN A 62 4.85 -4.80 -4.80
C GLN A 62 5.56 -5.92 -5.58
N PRO A 63 6.91 -6.00 -5.63
CA PRO A 63 7.59 -7.09 -6.34
C PRO A 63 7.32 -8.45 -5.71
N ARG A 64 7.18 -8.50 -4.38
CA ARG A 64 6.92 -9.74 -3.63
C ARG A 64 5.53 -10.26 -3.82
N PHE A 65 4.53 -9.38 -3.93
CA PHE A 65 3.18 -9.78 -4.28
C PHE A 65 3.13 -10.46 -5.65
N LEU A 66 3.79 -9.88 -6.66
CA LEU A 66 3.87 -10.48 -7.99
C LEU A 66 4.63 -11.80 -8.00
N GLN A 67 5.74 -11.89 -7.25
CA GLN A 67 6.46 -13.14 -7.05
C GLN A 67 5.57 -14.21 -6.41
N TRP A 68 4.83 -13.84 -5.35
CA TRP A 68 3.92 -14.74 -4.65
C TRP A 68 2.81 -15.25 -5.57
N VAL A 69 2.22 -14.38 -6.39
CA VAL A 69 1.22 -14.75 -7.40
C VAL A 69 1.81 -15.68 -8.47
N ALA A 70 3.06 -15.48 -8.87
CA ALA A 70 3.74 -16.36 -9.81
C ALA A 70 4.05 -17.74 -9.20
N GLU A 71 4.42 -17.79 -7.92
CA GLU A 71 4.74 -19.04 -7.17
C GLU A 71 3.50 -19.91 -6.95
N ILE A 72 2.31 -19.33 -6.76
CA ILE A 72 1.05 -20.10 -6.66
C ILE A 72 0.51 -20.56 -8.01
N ALA A 73 1.00 -20.01 -9.12
CA ALA A 73 0.41 -20.27 -10.42
C ALA A 73 0.73 -21.70 -10.92
N PRO A 74 -0.27 -22.44 -11.44
CA PRO A 74 -0.04 -23.70 -12.13
C PRO A 74 0.93 -23.54 -13.31
N LYS A 75 1.64 -24.62 -13.65
CA LYS A 75 2.57 -24.63 -14.78
C LYS A 75 1.85 -24.18 -16.07
N GLY A 76 2.43 -23.20 -16.76
CA GLY A 76 1.88 -22.64 -17.99
C GLY A 76 0.78 -21.58 -17.80
N MET A 77 0.36 -21.28 -16.55
CA MET A 77 -0.70 -20.30 -16.26
C MET A 77 -0.20 -19.05 -15.52
N THR A 78 1.11 -18.88 -15.37
CA THR A 78 1.71 -17.75 -14.63
C THR A 78 1.20 -16.40 -15.12
N GLY A 79 1.10 -16.19 -16.44
CA GLY A 79 0.58 -14.94 -17.01
C GLY A 79 -0.88 -14.66 -16.64
N ILE A 80 -1.75 -15.69 -16.64
CA ILE A 80 -3.16 -15.55 -16.26
C ILE A 80 -3.28 -15.21 -14.78
N TYR A 81 -2.53 -15.90 -13.92
CA TYR A 81 -2.53 -15.65 -12.48
C TYR A 81 -2.02 -14.25 -12.15
N MET A 82 -0.93 -13.80 -12.80
CA MET A 82 -0.42 -12.44 -12.65
C MET A 82 -1.44 -11.39 -13.10
N GLY A 83 -2.17 -11.64 -14.20
CA GLY A 83 -3.25 -10.76 -14.67
C GLY A 83 -4.41 -10.66 -13.68
N ILE A 84 -4.87 -11.80 -13.14
CA ILE A 84 -5.92 -11.84 -12.10
C ILE A 84 -5.43 -11.15 -10.81
N GLY A 85 -4.16 -11.30 -10.45
CA GLY A 85 -3.56 -10.62 -9.30
C GLY A 85 -3.61 -9.10 -9.37
N GLN A 86 -3.71 -8.51 -10.57
CA GLN A 86 -3.87 -7.07 -10.79
C GLN A 86 -5.32 -6.59 -10.74
N PHE A 87 -6.29 -7.50 -10.82
CA PHE A 87 -7.72 -7.15 -10.80
C PHE A 87 -8.12 -6.33 -9.56
N PRO A 88 -7.66 -6.66 -8.34
CA PRO A 88 -7.90 -5.82 -7.17
C PRO A 88 -7.39 -4.39 -7.35
N TRP A 89 -6.23 -4.18 -7.99
CA TRP A 89 -5.69 -2.84 -8.21
C TRP A 89 -6.59 -2.00 -9.12
N PHE A 90 -7.17 -2.61 -10.15
CA PHE A 90 -8.19 -1.94 -10.95
C PHE A 90 -9.43 -1.58 -10.12
N LEU A 91 -9.95 -2.53 -9.34
CA LEU A 91 -11.14 -2.32 -8.50
C LEU A 91 -10.94 -1.19 -7.48
N THR A 92 -9.74 -1.06 -6.90
CA THR A 92 -9.45 0.03 -5.96
C THR A 92 -9.62 1.42 -6.56
N LYS A 93 -9.37 1.61 -7.86
CA LYS A 93 -9.58 2.90 -8.54
C LYS A 93 -11.06 3.28 -8.56
N VAL A 94 -11.92 2.30 -8.83
CA VAL A 94 -13.37 2.50 -8.83
C VAL A 94 -13.86 2.80 -7.41
N VAL A 95 -13.50 1.95 -6.44
CA VAL A 95 -13.94 2.10 -5.04
C VAL A 95 -13.46 3.42 -4.45
N THR A 96 -12.18 3.75 -4.63
CA THR A 96 -11.60 4.99 -4.08
C THR A 96 -12.23 6.24 -4.71
N ALA A 97 -12.47 6.23 -6.02
CA ALA A 97 -13.11 7.35 -6.70
C ALA A 97 -14.52 7.67 -6.15
N VAL A 98 -15.27 6.65 -5.72
CA VAL A 98 -16.64 6.85 -5.19
C VAL A 98 -16.63 7.63 -3.87
N TYR A 99 -15.73 7.32 -2.94
CA TYR A 99 -15.75 7.95 -1.60
C TYR A 99 -14.77 9.12 -1.44
N SER A 100 -13.68 9.20 -2.22
CA SER A 100 -12.68 10.25 -2.05
C SER A 100 -13.25 11.65 -2.29
N GLY A 101 -14.18 11.80 -3.23
CA GLY A 101 -14.87 13.07 -3.48
C GLY A 101 -15.67 13.55 -2.28
N TRP A 102 -16.37 12.64 -1.59
CA TRP A 102 -17.10 12.96 -0.37
C TRP A 102 -16.17 13.43 0.75
N PHE A 103 -15.01 12.78 0.93
CA PHE A 103 -14.01 13.23 1.91
C PHE A 103 -13.49 14.62 1.59
N LEU A 104 -13.16 14.91 0.32
CA LEU A 104 -12.71 16.25 -0.07
C LEU A 104 -13.79 17.30 0.20
N MET A 105 -15.05 17.05 -0.18
CA MET A 105 -16.14 18.00 0.10
C MET A 105 -16.38 18.21 1.60
N LYS A 106 -16.15 17.18 2.43
CA LYS A 106 -16.38 17.24 3.88
C LYS A 106 -15.23 17.89 4.66
N TYR A 107 -13.99 17.63 4.28
CA TYR A 107 -12.79 17.98 5.05
C TYR A 107 -11.91 19.05 4.39
N CYS A 108 -11.98 19.18 3.05
CA CYS A 108 -11.23 20.15 2.25
C CYS A 108 -12.15 20.89 1.25
N PRO A 109 -13.20 21.61 1.69
CA PRO A 109 -14.12 22.29 0.77
C PRO A 109 -13.40 23.38 -0.03
N ALA A 110 -13.79 23.56 -1.31
CA ALA A 110 -13.08 24.45 -2.24
C ALA A 110 -13.04 25.92 -1.80
N ASP A 111 -14.10 26.41 -1.16
CA ASP A 111 -14.23 27.81 -0.74
C ASP A 111 -13.69 28.07 0.68
N THR A 112 -13.00 27.09 1.28
CA THR A 112 -12.48 27.19 2.65
C THR A 112 -10.98 27.48 2.63
N PRO A 113 -10.48 28.49 3.38
CA PRO A 113 -9.05 28.70 3.53
C PRO A 113 -8.34 27.45 4.09
N PRO A 114 -7.09 27.15 3.69
CA PRO A 114 -6.36 25.98 4.21
C PRO A 114 -6.29 25.90 5.74
N SER A 115 -6.28 27.04 6.44
CA SER A 115 -6.27 27.14 7.90
C SER A 115 -7.58 26.72 8.57
N ALA A 116 -8.69 26.66 7.82
CA ALA A 116 -10.00 26.24 8.30
C ALA A 116 -10.41 24.85 7.77
N MET A 117 -9.55 24.20 6.97
CA MET A 117 -9.73 22.82 6.55
C MET A 117 -9.42 21.85 7.70
N ASN A 118 -10.03 20.67 7.67
CA ASN A 118 -9.81 19.63 8.69
C ASN A 118 -9.14 18.41 8.05
N THR A 119 -7.96 18.65 7.46
CA THR A 119 -7.22 17.64 6.71
C THR A 119 -6.65 16.54 7.62
N GLU A 120 -6.37 16.88 8.87
CA GLU A 120 -5.83 16.00 9.90
C GLU A 120 -6.80 14.86 10.20
N THR A 121 -8.10 15.19 10.38
CA THR A 121 -9.14 14.17 10.61
C THR A 121 -9.35 13.30 9.38
N MET A 122 -9.32 13.88 8.18
CA MET A 122 -9.38 13.11 6.93
C MET A 122 -8.24 12.09 6.85
N TRP A 123 -7.00 12.54 7.05
CA TRP A 123 -5.83 11.65 6.98
C TRP A 123 -5.80 10.62 8.09
N PHE A 124 -6.35 10.94 9.27
CA PHE A 124 -6.49 9.97 10.36
C PHE A 124 -7.41 8.81 9.95
N ILE A 125 -8.58 9.14 9.37
CA ILE A 125 -9.51 8.12 8.86
C ILE A 125 -8.88 7.31 7.72
N TYR A 126 -8.18 7.95 6.78
CA TYR A 126 -7.44 7.26 5.73
C TYR A 126 -6.34 6.35 6.29
N GLY A 127 -5.65 6.77 7.36
CA GLY A 127 -4.67 5.96 8.06
C GLY A 127 -5.30 4.69 8.64
N LEU A 128 -6.46 4.81 9.28
CA LEU A 128 -7.22 3.64 9.77
C LEU A 128 -7.63 2.70 8.63
N ILE A 129 -8.13 3.25 7.51
CA ILE A 129 -8.49 2.46 6.32
C ILE A 129 -7.25 1.74 5.76
N ALA A 130 -6.13 2.45 5.61
CA ALA A 130 -4.88 1.89 5.09
C ALA A 130 -4.35 0.74 5.97
N MET A 131 -4.55 0.83 7.29
CA MET A 131 -4.15 -0.20 8.24
C MET A 131 -4.98 -1.49 8.17
N ILE A 132 -6.17 -1.46 7.56
CA ILE A 132 -7.00 -2.66 7.39
C ILE A 132 -6.21 -3.74 6.62
N SER A 133 -5.49 -3.36 5.56
CA SER A 133 -4.74 -4.30 4.72
C SER A 133 -3.62 -5.07 5.45
N PRO A 134 -2.63 -4.41 6.09
CA PRO A 134 -1.58 -5.12 6.81
C PRO A 134 -2.14 -5.92 8.00
N VAL A 135 -3.19 -5.44 8.67
CA VAL A 135 -3.85 -6.19 9.75
C VAL A 135 -4.55 -7.44 9.20
N ALA A 136 -5.29 -7.31 8.10
CA ALA A 136 -5.95 -8.44 7.46
C ALA A 136 -4.95 -9.49 6.98
N LEU A 137 -3.82 -9.08 6.39
CA LEU A 137 -2.74 -9.99 5.99
C LEU A 137 -2.10 -10.68 7.21
N LEU A 138 -1.84 -9.95 8.31
CA LEU A 138 -1.33 -10.54 9.54
C LEU A 138 -2.30 -11.62 10.09
N LEU A 139 -3.59 -11.33 10.15
CA LEU A 139 -4.59 -12.27 10.64
C LEU A 139 -4.77 -13.47 9.70
N ALA A 140 -4.72 -13.23 8.38
CA ALA A 140 -4.85 -14.27 7.35
C ALA A 140 -3.58 -15.12 7.17
N THR A 141 -2.48 -14.83 7.87
CA THR A 141 -1.17 -15.47 7.65
C THR A 141 -1.25 -17.00 7.70
N LYS A 142 -1.97 -17.57 8.67
CA LYS A 142 -2.11 -19.03 8.80
C LYS A 142 -2.87 -19.64 7.62
N TRP A 143 -3.91 -18.96 7.14
CA TRP A 143 -4.72 -19.42 6.00
C TRP A 143 -3.92 -19.34 4.69
N MET A 144 -3.27 -18.20 4.45
CA MET A 144 -2.48 -17.95 3.24
C MET A 144 -1.28 -18.90 3.11
N LYS A 145 -0.66 -19.28 4.23
CA LYS A 145 0.48 -20.21 4.24
C LYS A 145 0.07 -21.68 4.17
N LYS A 146 -1.19 -22.04 4.44
CA LYS A 146 -1.66 -23.44 4.53
C LYS A 146 -1.53 -24.23 3.22
N GLY A 147 -1.45 -23.54 2.08
CA GLY A 147 -1.23 -24.14 0.76
C GLY A 147 0.16 -23.88 0.16
N PHE A 148 1.03 -23.15 0.86
CA PHE A 148 2.31 -22.71 0.32
C PHE A 148 3.39 -23.76 0.62
N LYS A 149 3.72 -24.57 -0.39
CA LYS A 149 4.90 -25.45 -0.37
C LYS A 149 6.04 -24.67 -1.04
N ALA A 150 6.72 -23.82 -0.26
CA ALA A 150 8.02 -23.28 -0.67
C ALA A 150 9.11 -24.34 -0.43
#